data_AF-A0A9E4KMX0-F1
#
_entry.id   AF-A0A9E4KMX0-F1
#
_cell.length_a   1.000
_cell.length_b   1.000
_cell.length_c   1.000
_cell.angle_alpha   90.00
_cell.angle_beta   90.00
_cell.angle_gamma   90.00
#
_symmetry.space_group_name_H-M   'P 1'
#
loop_
_entity.id
_entity.type
_entity.pdbx_description
1 polymer ?
#
loop_
_entity_poly.entity_id
_entity_poly.type
_entity_poly.pdbx_seq_one_letter_code
_entity_poly.pdbx_strand_id
1 'polypeptide(L)'
;MVSKSKLAPETLNAQALRQIDTTTGGLTPGILPSTTCVRDGDNELIDLRRSYGRDENPGFAVAGKVLAELEGGRGGVAVQFRHVGGDGDHAVLEARRPDRGAEDHVLGPADPARADLVVHSATKYLNGRCDVVGGAVVTAREDDLWERIGQVRLHGGAIVGSFEAWLLQRGMRTLFLRVQKASESALAIARHFEGHPN
;
A
#
# COMPACT_ATOMS: atom_id res chain seq x y z
N MET A 1 -29.27 -7.22 -11.38
CA MET A 1 -27.79 -7.23 -11.30
C MET A 1 -27.26 -6.20 -12.28
N VAL A 2 -26.73 -5.07 -11.79
CA VAL A 2 -26.21 -4.01 -12.68
C VAL A 2 -24.96 -4.53 -13.38
N SER A 3 -24.97 -4.49 -14.70
CA SER A 3 -23.84 -4.80 -15.58
C SER A 3 -22.57 -4.09 -15.10
N LYS A 4 -21.47 -4.84 -14.93
CA LYS A 4 -20.16 -4.34 -14.52
C LYS A 4 -19.58 -3.45 -15.64
N SER A 5 -20.03 -2.19 -15.75
CA SER A 5 -19.16 -1.17 -16.33
C SER A 5 -17.93 -1.05 -15.43
N LYS A 6 -16.75 -1.03 -16.03
CA LYS A 6 -15.49 -0.91 -15.29
C LYS A 6 -15.52 0.45 -14.56
N LEU A 7 -15.70 0.43 -13.25
CA LEU A 7 -15.75 1.65 -12.44
C LEU A 7 -14.44 2.42 -12.62
N ALA A 8 -14.52 3.75 -12.58
CA ALA A 8 -13.33 4.59 -12.65
C ALA A 8 -12.42 4.35 -11.43
N PRO A 9 -11.08 4.40 -11.56
CA PRO A 9 -10.13 4.19 -10.47
C PRO A 9 -10.41 5.07 -9.23
N GLU A 10 -10.87 6.30 -9.45
CA GLU A 10 -11.29 7.26 -8.42
C GLU A 10 -12.42 6.68 -7.57
N THR A 11 -13.40 6.06 -8.23
CA THR A 11 -14.58 5.46 -7.60
C THR A 11 -14.18 4.21 -6.82
N LEU A 12 -13.33 3.36 -7.41
CA LEU A 12 -12.80 2.16 -6.76
C LEU A 12 -12.03 2.50 -5.48
N ASN A 13 -11.18 3.51 -5.54
CA ASN A 13 -10.41 3.98 -4.40
C ASN A 13 -11.28 4.64 -3.33
N ALA A 14 -12.22 5.52 -3.71
CA ALA A 14 -13.14 6.15 -2.75
C ALA A 14 -14.00 5.11 -2.01
N GLN A 15 -14.40 4.03 -2.70
CA GLN A 15 -15.18 2.93 -2.15
C GLN A 15 -14.33 1.86 -1.45
N ALA A 16 -13.00 1.98 -1.44
CA ALA A 16 -12.09 0.93 -0.97
C ALA A 16 -12.44 -0.46 -1.55
N LEU A 17 -12.64 -0.53 -2.87
CA LEU A 17 -13.09 -1.73 -3.60
C LEU A 17 -14.44 -2.31 -3.10
N ARG A 18 -15.29 -1.47 -2.50
CA ARG A 18 -16.57 -1.86 -1.87
C ARG A 18 -16.40 -2.92 -0.79
N GLN A 19 -15.25 -2.97 -0.14
CA GLN A 19 -15.06 -3.89 0.98
C GLN A 19 -15.93 -3.47 2.15
N ILE A 20 -16.51 -4.49 2.78
CA ILE A 20 -17.33 -4.37 3.97
C ILE A 20 -16.74 -5.30 5.04
N ASP A 21 -16.72 -4.82 6.27
CA ASP A 21 -16.49 -5.66 7.44
C ASP A 21 -17.76 -6.49 7.67
N THR A 22 -17.71 -7.77 7.29
CA THR A 22 -18.84 -8.69 7.41
C THR A 22 -19.22 -8.98 8.86
N THR A 23 -18.32 -8.76 9.81
CA THR A 23 -18.58 -9.02 11.23
C THR A 23 -19.40 -7.90 11.86
N THR A 24 -19.12 -6.65 11.51
CA THR A 24 -19.77 -5.47 12.13
C THR A 24 -20.74 -4.75 11.20
N GLY A 25 -20.71 -5.05 9.90
CA GLY A 25 -21.40 -4.26 8.86
C GLY A 25 -20.70 -2.93 8.53
N GLY A 26 -19.50 -2.69 9.07
CA GLY A 26 -18.73 -1.48 8.82
C GLY A 26 -18.25 -1.34 7.38
N LEU A 27 -18.25 -0.10 6.84
CA LEU A 27 -17.67 0.21 5.52
C LEU A 27 -16.14 0.32 5.54
N THR A 28 -15.56 0.39 6.74
CA THR A 28 -14.12 0.29 6.99
C THR A 28 -13.89 -0.87 7.93
N PRO A 29 -12.81 -1.64 7.76
CA PRO A 29 -12.41 -2.60 8.79
C PRO A 29 -12.26 -1.91 10.14
N GLY A 30 -12.69 -2.58 11.20
CA GLY A 30 -12.44 -2.12 12.56
C GLY A 30 -10.94 -1.99 12.83
N ILE A 31 -10.58 -1.05 13.70
CA ILE A 31 -9.21 -0.95 14.23
C ILE A 31 -9.04 -2.10 15.23
N LEU A 32 -8.12 -3.03 14.93
CA LEU A 32 -7.79 -4.15 15.81
C LEU A 32 -6.53 -3.85 16.62
N PRO A 33 -6.63 -3.38 17.88
CA PRO A 33 -5.45 -3.12 18.70
C PRO A 33 -4.82 -4.42 19.24
N SER A 34 -5.48 -5.57 19.09
CA SER A 34 -4.92 -6.85 19.54
C SER A 34 -3.68 -7.22 18.72
N THR A 35 -2.65 -7.69 19.43
CA THR A 35 -1.43 -8.21 18.82
C THR A 35 -1.51 -9.69 18.50
N THR A 36 -2.39 -10.46 19.17
CA THR A 36 -2.49 -11.92 19.00
C THR A 36 -3.93 -12.34 18.72
N CYS A 37 -4.08 -13.54 18.17
CA CYS A 37 -5.37 -14.16 17.93
C CYS A 37 -5.66 -15.26 18.95
N VAL A 38 -6.94 -15.53 19.15
CA VAL A 38 -7.42 -16.57 20.06
C VAL A 38 -7.09 -17.96 19.51
N ARG A 39 -6.73 -18.86 20.42
CA ARG A 39 -6.50 -20.27 20.17
C ARG A 39 -7.48 -21.11 20.96
N ASP A 40 -7.79 -22.31 20.47
CA ASP A 40 -8.65 -23.25 21.17
C ASP A 40 -7.90 -23.98 22.32
N GLY A 41 -8.57 -24.97 22.92
CA GLY A 41 -8.02 -25.75 24.04
C GLY A 41 -6.81 -26.61 23.67
N ASP A 42 -6.64 -26.94 22.40
CA ASP A 42 -5.50 -27.69 21.87
C ASP A 42 -4.39 -26.75 21.35
N ASN A 43 -4.53 -25.44 21.61
CA ASN A 43 -3.64 -24.37 21.15
C ASN A 43 -3.63 -24.17 19.63
N GLU A 44 -4.67 -24.62 18.92
CA GLU A 44 -4.86 -24.38 17.49
C GLU A 44 -5.53 -23.03 17.23
N LEU A 45 -5.23 -22.40 16.10
CA LEU A 45 -5.82 -21.10 15.75
C LEU A 45 -7.30 -21.25 15.38
N ILE A 46 -8.16 -20.45 16.03
CA ILE A 46 -9.60 -20.43 15.71
C ILE A 46 -9.83 -19.82 14.31
N ASP A 47 -9.06 -18.79 13.94
CA ASP A 47 -9.01 -18.26 12.58
C ASP A 47 -7.63 -18.57 11.99
N LEU A 48 -7.57 -19.57 11.11
CA LEU A 48 -6.33 -20.00 10.44
C LEU A 48 -5.69 -18.88 9.59
N ARG A 49 -6.43 -17.81 9.30
CA ARG A 49 -5.90 -16.66 8.55
C ARG A 49 -5.07 -15.71 9.42
N ARG A 50 -5.11 -15.84 10.76
CA ARG A 50 -4.49 -14.88 11.66
C ARG A 50 -3.89 -15.56 12.88
N SER A 51 -2.56 -15.50 12.98
CA SER A 51 -1.78 -15.90 14.15
C SER A 51 -1.48 -14.71 15.06
N TYR A 52 -0.93 -13.65 14.46
CA TYR A 52 -0.37 -12.49 15.15
C TYR A 52 -0.54 -11.24 14.27
N GLY A 53 -0.75 -10.08 14.88
CA GLY A 53 -1.02 -8.80 14.20
C GLY A 53 0.12 -8.30 13.32
N ARG A 54 1.33 -8.88 13.49
CA ARG A 54 2.47 -8.68 12.57
C ARG A 54 2.23 -9.31 11.21
N ASP A 55 1.75 -10.53 11.20
CA ASP A 55 1.70 -11.35 10.00
C ASP A 55 0.61 -10.80 9.08
N GLU A 56 -0.60 -10.63 9.66
CA GLU A 56 -1.77 -10.13 8.94
C GLU A 56 -2.68 -9.25 9.81
N ASN A 57 -3.12 -8.14 9.23
CA ASN A 57 -4.14 -7.27 9.80
C ASN A 57 -5.12 -6.83 8.70
N PRO A 58 -6.43 -6.76 8.96
CA PRO A 58 -7.40 -6.38 7.93
C PRO A 58 -7.14 -4.96 7.40
N GLY A 59 -6.62 -4.07 8.25
CA GLY A 59 -6.24 -2.71 7.85
C GLY A 59 -5.24 -2.68 6.69
N PHE A 60 -4.17 -3.49 6.76
CA PHE A 60 -3.17 -3.57 5.67
C PHE A 60 -3.75 -4.23 4.44
N ALA A 61 -4.54 -5.29 4.63
CA ALA A 61 -5.08 -6.08 3.53
C ALA A 61 -5.97 -5.22 2.60
N VAL A 62 -6.81 -4.34 3.14
CA VAL A 62 -7.67 -3.47 2.32
C VAL A 62 -6.84 -2.39 1.61
N ALA A 63 -5.95 -1.70 2.33
CA ALA A 63 -5.09 -0.67 1.73
C ALA A 63 -4.21 -1.25 0.62
N GLY A 64 -3.63 -2.42 0.86
CA GLY A 64 -2.82 -3.16 -0.11
C GLY A 64 -3.63 -3.54 -1.35
N LYS A 65 -4.85 -4.08 -1.19
CA LYS A 65 -5.72 -4.42 -2.33
C LYS A 65 -6.13 -3.20 -3.15
N VAL A 66 -6.49 -2.10 -2.50
CA VAL A 66 -6.80 -0.84 -3.21
C VAL A 66 -5.59 -0.37 -4.01
N LEU A 67 -4.41 -0.37 -3.39
CA LEU A 67 -3.18 0.05 -4.08
C LEU A 67 -2.82 -0.90 -5.23
N ALA A 68 -2.99 -2.21 -5.05
CA ALA A 68 -2.80 -3.21 -6.10
C ALA A 68 -3.67 -2.89 -7.32
N GLU A 69 -4.96 -2.63 -7.10
CA GLU A 69 -5.91 -2.30 -8.16
C GLU A 69 -5.53 -1.01 -8.88
N LEU A 70 -5.11 0.02 -8.12
CA LEU A 70 -4.66 1.30 -8.68
C LEU A 70 -3.41 1.16 -9.56
N GLU A 71 -2.51 0.25 -9.21
CA GLU A 71 -1.31 -0.08 -9.99
C GLU A 71 -1.58 -1.13 -11.10
N GLY A 72 -2.84 -1.50 -11.33
CA GLY A 72 -3.25 -2.36 -12.45
C GLY A 72 -3.42 -3.85 -12.10
N GLY A 73 -3.44 -4.20 -10.82
CA GLY A 73 -4.00 -5.46 -10.28
C GLY A 73 -3.19 -6.72 -10.58
N ARG A 74 -1.88 -6.61 -10.85
CA ARG A 74 -1.11 -7.73 -11.42
C ARG A 74 -0.34 -8.59 -10.42
N GLY A 75 -0.12 -8.15 -9.18
CA GLY A 75 0.62 -8.92 -8.18
C GLY A 75 0.33 -8.57 -6.72
N GLY A 76 1.19 -9.07 -5.83
CA GLY A 76 1.06 -8.91 -4.39
C GLY A 76 1.45 -7.51 -3.91
N VAL A 77 0.79 -7.05 -2.85
CA VAL A 77 1.06 -5.75 -2.22
C VAL A 77 1.37 -5.88 -0.75
N ALA A 78 2.57 -5.41 -0.37
CA ALA A 78 3.03 -5.35 1.00
C ALA A 78 3.07 -3.90 1.46
N VAL A 79 2.22 -3.54 2.43
CA VAL A 79 2.28 -2.23 3.12
C VAL A 79 3.17 -2.38 4.35
N GLN A 80 4.17 -1.50 4.49
CA GLN A 80 5.24 -1.59 5.48
C GLN A 80 5.46 -0.24 6.21
N PHE A 81 6.02 -0.27 7.43
CA PHE A 81 6.35 0.95 8.20
C PHE A 81 7.80 0.89 8.70
N ARG A 82 8.69 1.56 7.96
CA ARG A 82 9.90 2.29 8.39
C ARG A 82 10.46 3.04 7.17
N HIS A 83 11.32 4.04 7.41
CA HIS A 83 11.83 5.06 6.48
C HIS A 83 11.85 4.66 4.98
N VAL A 84 10.98 5.28 4.17
CA VAL A 84 11.17 5.32 2.72
C VAL A 84 12.27 6.34 2.46
N GLY A 85 13.46 5.78 2.25
CA GLY A 85 14.76 6.44 2.27
C GLY A 85 15.89 5.47 2.63
N GLY A 86 15.56 4.32 3.25
CA GLY A 86 16.54 3.24 3.49
C GLY A 86 15.96 1.83 3.47
N ASP A 87 14.79 1.60 4.10
CA ASP A 87 14.33 0.22 4.37
C ASP A 87 13.43 -0.39 3.28
N GLY A 88 12.61 0.44 2.62
CA GLY A 88 11.86 0.03 1.44
C GLY A 88 12.80 -0.33 0.28
N ASP A 89 13.94 0.35 0.19
CA ASP A 89 15.03 -0.03 -0.70
C ASP A 89 15.74 -1.28 -0.17
N HIS A 90 16.02 -1.41 1.14
CA HIS A 90 16.63 -2.63 1.70
C HIS A 90 15.84 -3.90 1.46
N ALA A 91 14.51 -3.91 1.60
CA ALA A 91 13.73 -5.12 1.29
C ALA A 91 13.81 -5.48 -0.20
N VAL A 92 13.94 -4.48 -1.07
CA VAL A 92 14.13 -4.65 -2.51
C VAL A 92 15.57 -5.06 -2.85
N LEU A 93 16.55 -4.51 -2.15
CA LEU A 93 17.98 -4.79 -2.26
C LEU A 93 18.33 -6.18 -1.69
N GLU A 94 17.67 -6.61 -0.62
CA GLU A 94 17.80 -7.93 0.01
C GLU A 94 17.01 -9.01 -0.74
N ALA A 95 15.86 -8.67 -1.32
CA ALA A 95 15.13 -9.59 -2.18
C ALA A 95 15.80 -9.78 -3.56
N ARG A 96 16.76 -8.91 -3.92
CA ARG A 96 17.52 -8.93 -5.18
C ARG A 96 18.24 -10.27 -5.35
N ARG A 97 18.19 -10.86 -6.54
CA ARG A 97 18.95 -12.08 -6.84
C ARG A 97 20.44 -11.73 -7.00
N PRO A 98 21.37 -12.52 -6.42
CA PRO A 98 22.81 -12.23 -6.48
C PRO A 98 23.45 -12.39 -7.88
N ASP A 99 22.74 -12.95 -8.85
CA ASP A 99 23.23 -13.32 -10.18
C ASP A 99 22.91 -12.31 -11.30
N ARG A 100 22.14 -11.26 -11.03
CA ARG A 100 21.85 -10.18 -12.02
C ARG A 100 22.51 -8.86 -11.61
N GLY A 101 23.42 -8.39 -12.47
CA GLY A 101 24.17 -7.15 -12.32
C GLY A 101 23.31 -5.90 -12.07
N ALA A 102 23.96 -4.84 -11.62
CA ALA A 102 23.37 -3.52 -11.43
C ALA A 102 23.06 -2.88 -12.78
N GLU A 103 21.94 -3.24 -13.40
CA GLU A 103 21.38 -2.45 -14.48
C GLU A 103 20.07 -1.82 -13.99
N ASP A 104 19.97 -0.51 -14.18
CA ASP A 104 18.94 0.39 -13.65
C ASP A 104 17.53 -0.09 -13.98
N HIS A 105 16.70 -0.27 -12.95
CA HIS A 105 15.25 -0.36 -13.10
C HIS A 105 14.62 0.85 -12.41
N VAL A 106 14.01 1.69 -13.24
CA VAL A 106 13.54 3.05 -12.95
C VAL A 106 12.50 3.06 -11.83
N LEU A 107 12.76 3.88 -10.79
CA LEU A 107 11.79 4.35 -9.80
C LEU A 107 10.78 5.33 -10.44
N GLY A 108 9.77 4.79 -11.14
CA GLY A 108 8.48 5.42 -11.55
C GLY A 108 8.47 6.47 -12.69
N PRO A 109 7.29 6.81 -13.25
CA PRO A 109 6.39 6.01 -14.08
C PRO A 109 6.65 6.23 -15.60
N ALA A 110 6.43 5.18 -16.40
CA ALA A 110 6.22 5.28 -17.86
C ALA A 110 5.20 4.23 -18.34
N ASP A 111 5.13 3.09 -17.66
CA ASP A 111 4.04 2.12 -17.75
C ASP A 111 4.15 1.18 -16.52
N PRO A 112 3.23 1.22 -15.53
CA PRO A 112 3.25 0.25 -14.43
C PRO A 112 3.11 -1.20 -14.93
N ALA A 113 2.68 -1.43 -16.18
CA ALA A 113 2.70 -2.75 -16.80
C ALA A 113 4.11 -3.26 -17.18
N ARG A 114 5.16 -2.44 -17.05
CA ARG A 114 6.56 -2.80 -17.37
C ARG A 114 7.50 -2.86 -16.17
N ALA A 115 7.08 -2.37 -15.01
CA ALA A 115 7.90 -2.45 -13.80
C ALA A 115 7.63 -3.78 -13.09
N ASP A 116 8.68 -4.55 -12.73
CA ASP A 116 8.51 -5.75 -11.90
C ASP A 116 8.09 -5.38 -10.45
N LEU A 117 8.41 -4.15 -10.03
CA LEU A 117 8.19 -3.64 -8.69
C LEU A 117 7.92 -2.13 -8.70
N VAL A 118 6.97 -1.68 -7.88
CA VAL A 118 6.71 -0.26 -7.58
C VAL A 118 6.80 -0.04 -6.07
N VAL A 119 7.54 0.99 -5.67
CA VAL A 119 7.68 1.39 -4.27
C VAL A 119 7.06 2.78 -4.08
N HIS A 120 6.20 2.91 -3.07
CA HIS A 120 5.59 4.17 -2.69
C HIS A 120 6.01 4.58 -1.29
N SER A 121 6.26 5.88 -1.12
CA SER A 121 6.17 6.51 0.19
C SER A 121 4.70 6.76 0.54
N ALA A 122 4.12 5.88 1.35
CA ALA A 122 2.76 6.01 1.83
C ALA A 122 2.55 7.28 2.67
N THR A 123 3.63 7.79 3.29
CA THR A 123 3.70 9.08 3.99
C THR A 123 3.21 10.27 3.15
N LYS A 124 3.46 10.23 1.84
CA LYS A 124 3.32 11.38 0.93
C LYS A 124 1.89 11.47 0.42
N TYR A 125 1.68 11.39 -0.89
CA TYR A 125 0.36 11.59 -1.48
C TYR A 125 -0.65 10.51 -1.10
N LEU A 126 -0.23 9.25 -0.89
CA LEU A 126 -1.13 8.15 -0.50
C LEU A 126 -1.89 8.49 0.80
N ASN A 127 -1.19 8.89 1.86
CA ASN A 127 -1.83 9.41 3.06
C ASN A 127 -2.34 10.85 2.87
N GLY A 128 -1.45 11.77 2.52
CA GLY A 128 -1.76 13.17 2.19
C GLY A 128 -2.19 14.04 3.37
N ARG A 129 -1.98 13.60 4.61
CA ARG A 129 -2.42 14.30 5.83
C ARG A 129 -1.33 14.48 6.89
N CYS A 130 -0.07 14.12 6.58
CA CYS A 130 1.10 14.26 7.47
C CYS A 130 0.95 13.59 8.85
N ASP A 131 0.04 12.63 9.00
CA ASP A 131 -0.29 11.92 10.24
C ASP A 131 0.10 10.42 10.21
N VAL A 132 0.75 9.96 9.14
CA VAL A 132 1.21 8.57 8.93
C VAL A 132 2.56 8.58 8.22
N VAL A 133 3.49 7.70 8.64
CA VAL A 133 4.81 7.52 8.02
C VAL A 133 4.99 6.09 7.50
N GLY A 134 4.57 5.78 6.28
CA GLY A 134 4.63 4.41 5.76
C GLY A 134 5.32 4.27 4.41
N GLY A 135 5.56 3.02 4.03
CA GLY A 135 5.93 2.58 2.69
C GLY A 135 4.95 1.54 2.17
N ALA A 136 4.89 1.39 0.85
CA ALA A 136 4.16 0.30 0.21
C ALA A 136 4.95 -0.22 -0.98
N VAL A 137 4.92 -1.53 -1.16
CA VAL A 137 5.60 -2.22 -2.27
C VAL A 137 4.54 -3.02 -3.02
N VAL A 138 4.48 -2.81 -4.33
CA VAL A 138 3.58 -3.50 -5.25
C VAL A 138 4.42 -4.29 -6.24
N THR A 139 4.14 -5.56 -6.42
CA THR A 139 4.79 -6.42 -7.41
C THR A 139 3.91 -6.59 -8.64
N ALA A 140 4.54 -6.83 -9.80
CA ALA A 140 3.81 -7.11 -11.03
C ALA A 140 3.18 -8.50 -11.07
N ARG A 141 3.63 -9.42 -10.22
CA ARG A 141 3.13 -10.80 -10.11
C ARG A 141 3.51 -11.41 -8.75
N GLU A 142 2.74 -12.39 -8.30
CA GLU A 142 3.08 -13.20 -7.12
C GLU A 142 4.03 -14.34 -7.52
N ASP A 143 5.32 -14.02 -7.64
CA ASP A 143 6.40 -15.00 -7.92
C ASP A 143 7.43 -15.04 -6.77
N ASP A 144 8.58 -15.70 -7.00
CA ASP A 144 9.65 -15.80 -6.00
C ASP A 144 10.07 -14.45 -5.40
N LEU A 145 9.95 -13.34 -6.15
CA LEU A 145 10.25 -12.00 -5.64
C LEU A 145 9.23 -11.58 -4.57
N TRP A 146 7.95 -11.83 -4.84
CA TRP A 146 6.88 -11.57 -3.88
C TRP A 146 7.04 -12.41 -2.60
N GLU A 147 7.37 -13.70 -2.74
CA GLU A 147 7.64 -14.57 -1.60
C GLU A 147 8.80 -14.04 -0.75
N ARG A 148 9.91 -13.63 -1.37
CA ARG A 148 11.05 -13.02 -0.68
C ARG A 148 10.68 -11.74 0.04
N ILE A 149 9.92 -10.85 -0.59
CA ILE A 149 9.41 -9.62 0.05
C ILE A 149 8.54 -9.97 1.27
N GLY A 150 7.70 -10.99 1.15
CA GLY A 150 6.92 -11.53 2.26
C GLY A 150 7.79 -12.02 3.42
N GLN A 151 8.86 -12.78 3.12
CA GLN A 151 9.82 -13.27 4.12
C GLN A 151 10.59 -12.13 4.80
N VAL A 152 11.05 -11.13 4.03
CA VAL A 152 11.72 -9.95 4.61
C VAL A 152 10.77 -9.18 5.52
N ARG A 153 9.51 -8.98 5.10
CA ARG A 153 8.49 -8.31 5.93
C ARG A 153 8.23 -9.08 7.23
N LEU A 154 8.10 -10.41 7.15
CA LEU A 154 7.82 -11.28 8.28
C LEU A 154 8.96 -11.24 9.32
N HIS A 155 10.21 -11.42 8.87
CA HIS A 155 11.37 -11.50 9.75
C HIS A 155 11.88 -10.12 10.20
N GLY A 156 11.85 -9.12 9.31
CA GLY A 156 12.30 -7.75 9.59
C GLY A 156 11.34 -6.96 10.48
N GLY A 157 10.06 -7.34 10.53
CA GLY A 157 9.08 -6.75 11.44
C GLY A 157 8.70 -5.30 11.13
N ALA A 158 9.01 -4.80 9.93
CA ALA A 158 8.66 -3.47 9.44
C ALA A 158 7.19 -3.37 9.01
N ILE A 159 6.28 -3.72 9.92
CA ILE A 159 4.84 -3.74 9.68
C ILE A 159 4.20 -2.41 10.06
N VAL A 160 3.14 -2.03 9.35
CA VAL A 160 2.26 -0.92 9.78
C VAL A 160 1.46 -1.38 11.01
N GLY A 161 1.04 -0.48 11.88
CA GLY A 161 0.10 -0.77 12.96
C GLY A 161 -1.36 -0.62 12.51
N SER A 162 -2.31 -1.25 13.20
CA SER A 162 -3.73 -1.25 12.80
C SER A 162 -4.32 0.15 12.67
N PHE A 163 -3.90 1.06 13.54
CA PHE A 163 -4.37 2.44 13.55
C PHE A 163 -3.80 3.23 12.37
N GLU A 164 -2.51 3.07 12.08
CA GLU A 164 -1.84 3.70 10.94
C GLU A 164 -2.39 3.17 9.61
N ALA A 165 -2.72 1.89 9.53
CA ALA A 165 -3.43 1.32 8.38
C ALA A 165 -4.77 2.01 8.14
N TRP A 166 -5.53 2.20 9.22
CA TRP A 166 -6.82 2.86 9.15
C TRP A 166 -6.68 4.33 8.71
N LEU A 167 -5.69 5.05 9.24
CA LEU A 167 -5.38 6.42 8.82
C LEU A 167 -4.97 6.47 7.34
N LEU A 168 -4.14 5.53 6.89
CA LEU A 168 -3.74 5.43 5.48
C LEU A 168 -4.95 5.20 4.57
N GLN A 169 -5.84 4.27 4.90
CA GLN A 169 -7.08 4.05 4.13
C GLN A 169 -7.96 5.30 4.09
N ARG A 170 -8.08 6.01 5.21
CA ARG A 170 -8.81 7.29 5.28
C ARG A 170 -8.18 8.33 4.36
N GLY A 171 -6.85 8.43 4.32
CA GLY A 171 -6.11 9.33 3.44
C GLY A 171 -6.28 8.96 1.96
N MET A 172 -6.15 7.68 1.63
CA MET A 172 -6.21 7.18 0.26
C MET A 172 -7.54 7.51 -0.41
N ARG A 173 -8.68 7.47 0.30
CA ARG A 173 -10.00 7.78 -0.28
C ARG A 173 -10.12 9.14 -0.97
N THR A 174 -9.29 10.12 -0.59
CA THR A 174 -9.26 11.45 -1.23
C THR A 174 -8.05 11.69 -2.12
N LEU A 175 -7.26 10.65 -2.42
CA LEU A 175 -6.02 10.71 -3.21
C LEU A 175 -6.19 11.49 -4.51
N PHE A 176 -7.13 11.07 -5.36
CA PHE A 176 -7.32 11.65 -6.69
C PHE A 176 -7.68 13.14 -6.63
N LEU A 177 -8.62 13.51 -5.75
CA LEU A 177 -9.01 14.92 -5.56
C LEU A 177 -7.84 15.77 -5.08
N ARG A 178 -7.05 15.26 -4.12
CA ARG A 178 -5.91 15.97 -3.56
C ARG A 178 -4.78 16.13 -4.58
N VAL A 179 -4.42 15.06 -5.29
CA VAL A 179 -3.34 15.09 -6.29
C VAL A 179 -3.71 16.00 -7.45
N GLN A 180 -4.93 15.89 -7.97
CA GLN A 180 -5.41 16.80 -9.01
C GLN A 180 -5.30 18.27 -8.56
N LYS A 181 -5.85 18.59 -7.38
CA LYS A 181 -5.82 19.96 -6.88
C LYS A 181 -4.40 20.47 -6.61
N ALA A 182 -3.54 19.61 -6.04
CA ALA A 182 -2.15 19.94 -5.80
C ALA A 182 -1.41 20.25 -7.11
N SER A 183 -1.62 19.45 -8.17
CA SER A 183 -1.03 19.68 -9.49
C SER A 183 -1.53 20.97 -10.14
N GLU A 184 -2.84 21.25 -10.07
CA GLU A 184 -3.41 22.50 -10.58
C GLU A 184 -2.82 23.73 -9.86
N SER A 185 -2.76 23.69 -8.53
CA SER A 185 -2.19 24.76 -7.72
C SER A 185 -0.70 24.95 -7.97
N ALA A 186 0.06 23.85 -8.05
CA ALA A 186 1.50 23.90 -8.34
C ALA A 186 1.77 24.51 -9.71
N LEU A 187 1.00 24.13 -10.74
CA LEU A 187 1.14 24.71 -12.07
C LEU A 187 0.79 26.21 -12.11
N ALA A 188 -0.24 26.63 -11.38
CA ALA A 188 -0.60 28.04 -11.29
C ALA A 188 0.51 28.86 -10.63
N ILE A 189 1.10 28.35 -9.55
CA ILE A 189 2.25 28.98 -8.86
C ILE A 189 3.48 29.02 -9.78
N ALA A 190 3.79 27.90 -10.44
CA ALA A 190 4.93 27.82 -11.36
C ALA A 190 4.81 28.86 -12.49
N ARG A 191 3.63 29.00 -13.09
CA ARG A 191 3.35 30.03 -14.11
C ARG A 191 3.44 31.45 -13.57
N HIS A 192 3.03 31.67 -12.33
CA HIS A 192 3.13 33.00 -11.71
C HIS A 192 4.59 33.44 -11.54
N PHE A 193 5.49 32.52 -11.19
CA PHE A 193 6.91 32.78 -11.00
C PHE A 193 7.75 32.57 -12.26
N GLU A 194 7.15 32.18 -13.38
CA GLU A 194 7.84 32.03 -14.66
C GLU A 194 8.36 33.39 -15.13
N GLY A 195 9.68 33.53 -15.20
CA GLY A 195 10.34 34.80 -15.56
C GLY A 195 10.45 35.83 -14.43
N HIS A 196 10.18 35.44 -13.18
CA HIS A 196 10.42 36.34 -12.04
C HIS A 196 11.93 36.60 -11.88
N PRO A 197 12.38 37.86 -11.71
CA PRO A 197 13.78 38.14 -11.41
C PRO A 197 14.16 37.47 -10.07
N ASN A 198 15.36 36.88 -10.03
CA ASN A 198 15.95 36.28 -8.82
C ASN A 198 16.22 37.32 -7.74
#